data_AF-E7REY4-F1
#
_entry.id   AF-E7REY4-F1
#
_cell.length_a   1.000
_cell.length_b   1.000
_cell.length_c   1.000
_cell.angle_alpha   90.00
_cell.angle_beta   90.00
_cell.angle_gamma   90.00
#
_symmetry.space_group_name_H-M   'P 1'
#
loop_
_entity.id
_entity.type
_entity.pdbx_description
1 polymer ?
#
loop_
_entity_poly.entity_id
_entity_poly.type
_entity_poly.pdbx_seq_one_letter_code
_entity_poly.pdbx_strand_id
1 'polypeptide(L)'
;MKKIFSLCLLLFLAACQPDQVNDSSHITEEEVVTVLQDNGVTLVEAEFKKNVFGSKLRGVEPGTYEVSGKPFFIFEFKTENDLVKGKKEFDEKTATMDLISASMFEKRNILIFYVHEQDVNSNSVPFEKEIQEALDNIIEG
;
A
#
# COMPACT_ATOMS: atom_id res chain seq x y z
N MET A 1 -50.03 -33.43 1.45
CA MET A 1 -48.59 -33.31 1.15
C MET A 1 -48.28 -31.85 0.78
N LYS A 2 -48.01 -30.97 1.76
CA LYS A 2 -47.70 -29.54 1.48
C LYS A 2 -47.14 -28.83 2.71
N LYS A 3 -46.08 -29.36 3.34
CA LYS A 3 -45.42 -28.72 4.50
C LYS A 3 -43.90 -28.98 4.55
N ILE A 4 -43.21 -29.05 3.40
CA ILE A 4 -41.74 -29.22 3.38
C ILE A 4 -41.04 -28.05 2.65
N PHE A 5 -41.77 -27.14 1.99
CA PHE A 5 -41.15 -26.10 1.17
C PHE A 5 -40.60 -24.87 1.93
N SER A 6 -40.67 -24.85 3.27
CA SER A 6 -40.34 -23.65 4.06
C SER A 6 -38.98 -23.70 4.78
N LEU A 7 -38.22 -24.79 4.65
CA LEU A 7 -36.97 -24.97 5.41
C LEU A 7 -35.68 -24.60 4.63
N CYS A 8 -35.75 -24.43 3.31
CA CYS A 8 -34.56 -24.10 2.50
C CYS A 8 -34.24 -22.59 2.43
N LEU A 9 -35.18 -21.71 2.82
CA LEU A 9 -35.00 -20.26 2.65
C LEU A 9 -34.23 -19.58 3.79
N LEU A 10 -33.95 -20.29 4.89
CA LEU A 10 -33.22 -19.75 6.05
C LEU A 10 -31.70 -19.90 5.95
N LEU A 11 -31.18 -20.64 4.96
CA LEU A 11 -29.73 -20.88 4.79
C LEU A 11 -29.00 -19.80 3.98
N PHE A 12 -29.72 -18.85 3.36
CA PHE A 12 -29.11 -17.81 2.53
C PHE A 12 -28.73 -16.51 3.29
N LEU A 13 -29.05 -16.41 4.59
CA LEU A 13 -28.75 -15.22 5.38
C LEU A 13 -27.38 -15.26 6.09
N ALA A 14 -26.62 -16.35 5.95
CA ALA A 14 -25.31 -16.50 6.61
C ALA A 14 -24.11 -16.03 5.77
N ALA A 15 -24.33 -15.55 4.53
CA ALA A 15 -23.24 -15.21 3.61
C ALA A 15 -23.21 -13.71 3.28
N CYS A 16 -23.03 -12.88 4.31
CA CYS A 16 -22.53 -11.52 4.20
C CYS A 16 -22.07 -11.10 5.60
N GLN A 17 -21.04 -11.78 6.12
CA GLN A 17 -20.23 -11.11 7.13
C GLN A 17 -19.35 -10.12 6.34
N PRO A 18 -19.53 -8.80 6.50
CA PRO A 18 -18.49 -7.89 6.06
C PRO A 18 -17.24 -8.30 6.83
N ASP A 19 -16.16 -8.66 6.12
CA ASP A 19 -14.86 -8.96 6.71
C ASP A 19 -14.56 -7.85 7.72
N GLN A 20 -14.75 -8.19 9.01
CA GLN A 20 -14.46 -7.35 10.15
C GLN A 20 -12.94 -7.33 10.19
N VAL A 21 -12.35 -6.40 9.45
CA VAL A 21 -10.93 -6.09 9.55
C VAL A 21 -10.78 -5.32 10.86
N ASN A 22 -10.71 -6.10 11.92
CA ASN A 22 -10.23 -5.70 13.21
C ASN A 22 -9.05 -6.63 13.53
N ASP A 23 -8.16 -6.74 12.55
CA ASP A 23 -6.90 -7.46 12.68
C ASP A 23 -5.94 -6.50 13.38
N SER A 24 -5.42 -6.88 14.55
CA SER A 24 -4.42 -6.09 15.29
C SER A 24 -3.13 -5.87 14.49
N SER A 25 -3.00 -6.52 13.33
CA SER A 25 -1.88 -6.37 12.40
C SER A 25 -2.11 -5.36 11.27
N HIS A 26 -3.26 -4.68 11.20
CA HIS A 26 -3.48 -3.60 10.22
C HIS A 26 -2.62 -2.40 10.57
N ILE A 27 -1.79 -1.98 9.62
CA ILE A 27 -0.91 -0.81 9.75
C ILE A 27 -1.56 0.35 9.02
N THR A 28 -1.61 1.50 9.69
CA THR A 28 -2.10 2.76 9.09
C THR A 28 -0.98 3.52 8.38
N GLU A 29 -1.37 4.36 7.42
CA GLU A 29 -0.45 5.31 6.79
C GLU A 29 0.23 6.23 7.82
N GLU A 30 -0.51 6.70 8.83
CA GLU A 30 0.01 7.56 9.90
C GLU A 30 1.10 6.88 10.72
N GLU A 31 0.94 5.59 11.05
CA GLU A 31 1.97 4.80 11.73
C GLU A 31 3.24 4.66 10.88
N VAL A 32 3.08 4.44 9.57
CA VAL A 32 4.22 4.37 8.64
C VAL A 32 4.96 5.70 8.58
N VAL A 33 4.24 6.82 8.43
CA VAL A 33 4.83 8.16 8.40
C VAL A 33 5.59 8.43 9.69
N THR A 34 4.99 8.13 10.83
CA THR A 34 5.59 8.33 12.16
C THR A 34 6.89 7.53 12.28
N VAL A 35 6.86 6.24 11.97
CA VAL A 35 8.04 5.37 12.12
C VAL A 35 9.16 5.74 11.15
N LEU A 36 8.83 6.17 9.93
CA LEU A 36 9.81 6.68 8.98
C LEU A 36 10.48 7.97 9.51
N GLN A 37 9.68 8.91 10.02
CA GLN A 37 10.19 10.16 10.60
C GLN A 37 11.05 9.92 11.84
N ASP A 38 10.64 9.01 12.72
CA ASP A 38 11.42 8.61 13.91
C ASP A 38 12.76 7.95 13.55
N ASN A 39 12.84 7.29 12.39
CA ASN A 39 14.07 6.72 11.84
C ASN A 39 14.86 7.70 10.95
N GLY A 40 14.53 8.99 10.98
CA GLY A 40 15.29 10.04 10.30
C GLY A 40 14.94 10.23 8.81
N VAL A 41 13.91 9.56 8.30
CA VAL A 41 13.37 9.80 6.96
C VAL A 41 12.32 10.89 7.06
N THR A 42 12.66 12.12 6.68
CA THR A 42 11.71 13.24 6.75
C THR A 42 10.73 13.18 5.58
N LEU A 43 9.45 12.90 5.89
CA LEU A 43 8.34 12.98 4.94
C LEU A 43 7.66 14.34 5.07
N VAL A 44 7.42 15.00 3.93
CA VAL A 44 6.63 16.23 3.83
C VAL A 44 5.46 15.96 2.89
N GLU A 45 4.22 16.24 3.31
CA GLU A 45 3.07 16.13 2.40
C GLU A 45 3.29 17.00 1.16
N ALA A 46 3.02 16.42 -0.01
CA ALA A 46 3.25 17.09 -1.28
C ALA A 46 2.24 16.65 -2.33
N GLU A 47 1.79 17.59 -3.17
CA GLU A 47 0.98 17.28 -4.34
C GLU A 47 1.86 17.15 -5.57
N PHE A 48 1.86 15.98 -6.19
CA PHE A 48 2.55 15.74 -7.45
C PHE A 48 1.58 15.75 -8.63
N LYS A 49 2.10 16.08 -9.82
CA LYS A 49 1.37 15.76 -11.04
C LYS A 49 1.12 14.26 -11.09
N LYS A 50 -0.14 13.88 -11.31
CA LYS A 50 -0.57 12.48 -11.32
C LYS A 50 0.27 11.67 -12.31
N ASN A 51 1.10 10.79 -11.77
CA ASN A 51 1.87 9.80 -12.51
C ASN A 51 1.31 8.39 -12.19
N VAL A 52 1.90 7.34 -12.78
CA VAL A 52 1.37 5.98 -12.59
C VAL A 52 1.55 5.46 -11.16
N PHE A 53 2.61 5.87 -10.46
CA PHE A 53 2.89 5.52 -9.06
C PHE A 53 1.89 6.15 -8.09
N GLY A 54 1.45 7.38 -8.35
CA GLY A 54 0.38 8.05 -7.60
C GLY A 54 -1.04 7.74 -8.10
N SER A 55 -1.21 6.75 -8.98
CA SER A 55 -2.52 6.39 -9.51
C SER A 55 -3.27 5.44 -8.57
N LYS A 56 -4.61 5.52 -8.56
CA LYS A 56 -5.40 4.64 -7.70
C LYS A 56 -5.19 3.17 -8.05
N LEU A 57 -5.04 2.33 -7.03
CA LEU A 57 -4.94 0.87 -7.15
C LEU A 57 -6.08 0.25 -6.35
N ARG A 58 -6.90 -0.59 -6.98
CA ARG A 58 -8.07 -1.23 -6.33
C ARG A 58 -9.03 -0.23 -5.67
N GLY A 59 -9.06 1.01 -6.16
CA GLY A 59 -9.86 2.11 -5.60
C GLY A 59 -9.20 2.87 -4.45
N VAL A 60 -8.04 2.41 -3.95
CA VAL A 60 -7.23 3.09 -2.93
C VAL A 60 -6.44 4.22 -3.58
N GLU A 61 -6.54 5.41 -3.00
CA GLU A 61 -5.74 6.58 -3.34
C GLU A 61 -4.56 6.65 -2.36
N PRO A 62 -3.32 6.83 -2.84
CA PRO A 62 -2.18 6.87 -1.94
C PRO A 62 -2.09 8.21 -1.22
N GLY A 63 -1.54 8.20 -0.01
CA GLY A 63 -0.91 9.36 0.57
C GLY A 63 0.29 9.79 -0.26
N THR A 64 0.48 11.11 -0.39
CA THR A 64 1.51 11.69 -1.26
C THR A 64 2.48 12.54 -0.45
N TYR A 65 3.75 12.13 -0.45
CA TYR A 65 4.81 12.74 0.33
C TYR A 65 6.05 12.98 -0.53
N GLU A 66 6.91 13.85 -0.04
CA GLU A 66 8.24 14.08 -0.56
C GLU A 66 9.29 13.63 0.45
N VAL A 67 10.29 12.89 -0.03
CA VAL A 67 11.52 12.59 0.71
C VAL A 67 12.68 13.18 -0.08
N SER A 68 13.32 14.22 0.48
CA SER A 68 14.47 14.88 -0.14
C SER A 68 14.27 15.31 -1.62
N GLY A 69 13.11 15.90 -1.94
CA GLY A 69 12.79 16.33 -3.31
C GLY A 69 12.26 15.23 -4.24
N LYS A 70 12.05 14.01 -3.73
CA LYS A 70 11.65 12.85 -4.54
C LYS A 70 10.25 12.34 -4.13
N PRO A 71 9.37 12.00 -5.10
CA PRO A 71 8.03 11.53 -4.80
C PRO A 71 8.02 10.22 -4.01
N PHE A 72 7.15 10.16 -3.01
CA PHE A 72 6.96 9.04 -2.11
C PHE A 72 5.45 8.79 -1.94
N PHE A 73 4.98 7.62 -2.35
CA PHE A 73 3.56 7.26 -2.33
C PHE A 73 3.33 6.13 -1.34
N ILE A 74 2.35 6.28 -0.44
CA ILE A 74 1.97 5.26 0.54
C ILE A 74 0.54 4.82 0.26
N PHE A 75 0.35 3.53 -0.01
CA PHE A 75 -0.98 2.93 -0.15
C PHE A 75 -1.31 2.14 1.10
N GLU A 76 -2.36 2.55 1.80
CA GLU A 76 -2.98 1.78 2.87
C GLU A 76 -4.12 0.93 2.30
N PHE A 77 -3.88 -0.36 2.09
CA PHE A 77 -4.94 -1.29 1.70
C PHE A 77 -5.71 -1.79 2.92
N LYS A 78 -6.94 -2.27 2.71
CA LYS A 78 -7.75 -2.88 3.77
C LYS A 78 -7.18 -4.22 4.25
N THR A 79 -6.49 -4.97 3.39
CA THR A 79 -5.92 -6.29 3.71
C THR A 79 -4.64 -6.54 2.89
N GLU A 80 -3.80 -7.48 3.33
CA GLU A 80 -2.62 -7.92 2.56
C GLU A 80 -3.02 -8.50 1.19
N ASN A 81 -4.16 -9.19 1.11
CA ASN A 81 -4.67 -9.72 -0.16
C ASN A 81 -5.09 -8.60 -1.12
N ASP A 82 -5.59 -7.48 -0.60
CA ASP A 82 -5.89 -6.31 -1.42
C ASP A 82 -4.62 -5.62 -1.91
N LEU A 83 -3.55 -5.60 -1.09
CA LEU A 83 -2.22 -5.19 -1.54
C LEU A 83 -1.71 -6.06 -2.69
N VAL A 84 -1.78 -7.39 -2.59
CA VAL A 84 -1.35 -8.31 -3.66
C VAL A 84 -2.12 -8.03 -4.96
N LYS A 85 -3.43 -7.79 -4.87
CA LYS A 85 -4.24 -7.42 -6.04
C LYS A 85 -3.89 -6.02 -6.56
N GLY A 86 -3.57 -5.07 -5.66
CA GLY A 86 -3.11 -3.73 -6.00
C GLY A 86 -1.81 -3.73 -6.79
N LYS A 87 -0.82 -4.53 -6.36
CA LYS A 87 0.43 -4.75 -7.09
C LYS A 87 0.18 -5.36 -8.46
N LYS A 88 -0.66 -6.39 -8.53
CA LYS A 88 -1.01 -7.00 -9.83
C LYS A 88 -1.66 -5.98 -10.77
N GLU A 89 -2.56 -5.14 -10.26
CA GLU A 89 -3.18 -4.07 -11.05
C GLU A 89 -2.14 -3.02 -11.50
N PHE A 90 -1.16 -2.68 -10.65
CA PHE A 90 -0.05 -1.81 -11.03
C PHE A 90 0.75 -2.43 -12.18
N ASP A 91 1.19 -3.68 -12.04
CA ASP A 91 1.95 -4.41 -13.06
C ASP A 91 1.19 -4.47 -14.40
N GLU A 92 -0.12 -4.75 -14.36
CA GLU A 92 -0.98 -4.78 -15.54
C GLU A 92 -1.09 -3.40 -16.22
N LYS A 93 -1.21 -2.32 -15.44
CA LYS A 93 -1.26 -0.94 -15.95
C LYS A 93 0.08 -0.50 -16.55
N THR A 94 1.18 -0.99 -16.01
CA THR A 94 2.52 -0.55 -16.42
C THR A 94 3.24 -1.50 -17.37
N ALA A 95 2.63 -2.64 -17.73
CA ALA A 95 3.27 -3.70 -18.52
C ALA A 95 3.89 -3.23 -19.86
N THR A 96 3.37 -2.15 -20.44
CA THR A 96 3.84 -1.58 -21.72
C THR A 96 4.48 -0.21 -21.57
N MET A 97 4.63 0.28 -20.33
CA MET A 97 5.17 1.61 -20.02
C MET A 97 6.68 1.53 -19.77
N ASP A 98 7.40 2.53 -20.27
CA ASP A 98 8.78 2.76 -19.85
C ASP A 98 8.77 3.52 -18.53
N LEU A 99 8.97 2.80 -17.42
CA LEU A 99 8.88 3.36 -16.08
C LEU A 99 10.18 4.00 -15.64
N ILE A 100 10.08 5.19 -15.05
CA ILE A 100 11.18 5.76 -14.27
C ILE A 100 11.49 4.89 -13.04
N SER A 101 12.73 4.93 -12.57
CA SER A 101 13.17 4.10 -11.44
C SER A 101 12.46 4.47 -10.14
N ALA A 102 11.99 3.43 -9.44
CA ALA A 102 11.43 3.53 -8.10
C ALA A 102 11.82 2.31 -7.27
N SER A 103 12.01 2.49 -5.97
CA SER A 103 12.07 1.40 -5.01
C SER A 103 10.66 1.10 -4.50
N MET A 104 10.34 -0.18 -4.37
CA MET A 104 9.05 -0.66 -3.87
C MET A 104 9.28 -1.32 -2.51
N PHE A 105 8.49 -0.94 -1.51
CA PHE A 105 8.54 -1.54 -0.18
C PHE A 105 7.16 -2.03 0.22
N GLU A 106 7.12 -3.11 1.00
CA GLU A 106 5.89 -3.77 1.43
C GLU A 106 5.99 -4.12 2.91
N LYS A 107 4.92 -3.84 3.64
CA LYS A 107 4.75 -4.28 5.03
C LYS A 107 3.26 -4.47 5.30
N ARG A 108 2.83 -5.72 5.49
CA ARG A 108 1.41 -6.06 5.72
C ARG A 108 0.50 -5.50 4.62
N ASN A 109 -0.39 -4.58 4.96
CA ASN A 109 -1.34 -3.93 4.06
C ASN A 109 -0.80 -2.64 3.42
N ILE A 110 0.47 -2.29 3.68
CA ILE A 110 1.14 -1.10 3.17
C ILE A 110 2.00 -1.41 1.95
N LEU A 111 1.78 -0.67 0.86
CA LEU A 111 2.66 -0.63 -0.31
C LEU A 111 3.23 0.78 -0.46
N ILE A 112 4.54 0.88 -0.65
CA ILE A 112 5.24 2.15 -0.83
C ILE A 112 5.94 2.17 -2.19
N PHE A 113 5.84 3.30 -2.88
CA PHE A 113 6.70 3.64 -4.01
C PHE A 113 7.54 4.86 -3.69
N TYR A 114 8.86 4.69 -3.69
CA TYR A 114 9.82 5.79 -3.61
C TYR A 114 10.46 6.03 -4.98
N VAL A 115 10.08 7.11 -5.64
CA VAL A 115 10.46 7.41 -7.03
C VAL A 115 11.73 8.24 -7.04
N HIS A 116 12.86 7.62 -7.34
CA HIS A 116 14.17 8.26 -7.22
C HIS A 116 14.81 8.69 -8.54
N GLU A 117 14.31 8.21 -9.70
CA GLU A 117 14.91 8.46 -11.03
C GLU A 117 16.42 8.23 -10.95
N GLN A 118 16.88 6.96 -10.99
CA GLN A 118 18.28 6.62 -10.76
C GLN A 118 19.21 7.60 -11.50
N ASP A 119 19.88 8.46 -10.74
CA ASP A 119 20.97 9.25 -11.27
C ASP A 119 22.01 8.25 -11.74
N VAL A 120 22.35 8.28 -13.04
CA VAL A 120 23.23 7.32 -13.74
C VAL A 120 24.62 7.18 -13.07
N ASN A 121 24.91 8.00 -12.06
CA ASN A 121 26.16 8.05 -11.29
C ASN A 121 26.05 7.58 -9.81
N SER A 122 24.87 7.20 -9.29
CA SER A 122 24.73 6.76 -7.90
C SER A 122 24.68 5.24 -7.77
N ASN A 123 25.62 4.66 -7.02
CA ASN A 123 25.66 3.23 -6.72
C ASN A 123 24.64 2.81 -5.62
N SER A 124 23.86 3.76 -5.09
CA SER A 124 22.88 3.51 -4.02
C SER A 124 21.70 4.48 -4.09
N VAL A 125 20.51 3.99 -3.78
CA VAL A 125 19.31 4.82 -3.62
C VAL A 125 19.34 5.44 -2.22
N PRO A 126 19.26 6.77 -2.06
CA PRO A 126 19.21 7.41 -0.75
C PRO A 126 18.03 6.93 0.08
N PHE A 127 18.19 6.75 1.39
CA PHE A 127 17.14 6.37 2.34
C PHE A 127 16.58 4.94 2.17
N GLU A 128 16.98 4.16 1.17
CA GLU A 128 16.41 2.83 0.92
C GLU A 128 16.59 1.89 2.12
N LYS A 129 17.76 1.93 2.75
CA LYS A 129 18.04 1.14 3.95
C LYS A 129 17.22 1.62 5.14
N GLU A 130 17.19 2.93 5.37
CA GLU A 130 16.47 3.56 6.47
C GLU A 130 14.96 3.32 6.37
N ILE A 131 14.40 3.36 5.16
CA ILE A 131 13.00 3.02 4.90
C ILE A 131 12.72 1.56 5.25
N GLN A 132 13.56 0.63 4.77
CA GLN A 132 13.36 -0.80 5.07
C GLN A 132 13.49 -1.09 6.57
N GLU A 133 14.53 -0.56 7.23
CA GLU A 133 14.72 -0.74 8.68
C GLU A 133 13.56 -0.15 9.48
N ALA A 134 13.04 1.01 9.08
CA ALA A 134 11.87 1.61 9.70
C ALA A 134 10.63 0.70 9.60
N LEU A 135 10.35 0.16 8.42
CA LEU A 135 9.22 -0.76 8.21
C LEU A 135 9.38 -2.08 8.98
N ASP A 136 10.59 -2.61 9.07
CA ASP A 136 10.88 -3.83 9.83
C ASP A 136 10.65 -3.64 11.34
N ASN A 137 10.83 -2.40 11.83
CA ASN A 137 10.64 -2.04 13.24
C ASN A 137 9.17 -1.81 13.64
N ILE A 138 8.23 -1.78 12.69
CA ILE A 138 6.80 -1.73 13.02
C ILE A 138 6.42 -3.05 13.72
N ILE A 139 6.19 -2.96 15.03
CA ILE A 139 5.84 -4.10 15.89
C ILE A 139 4.46 -4.61 15.49
N GLU A 140 4.40 -5.90 15.20
CA GLU A 140 3.16 -6.59 14.85
C GLU A 140 2.50 -7.07 16.16
N GLY A 141 1.25 -6.63 16.40
CA GLY A 141 0.50 -6.92 17.63
C GLY A 141 -0.14 -8.30 17.68
#